data_AF-A0A3A9BMC1-F1
#
_entry.id   AF-A0A3A9BMC1-F1
#
_cell.length_a   1.000
_cell.length_b   1.000
_cell.length_c   1.000
_cell.angle_alpha   90.00
_cell.angle_beta   90.00
_cell.angle_gamma   90.00
#
_symmetry.space_group_name_H-M   'P 1'
#
loop_
_entity.id
_entity.type
_entity.pdbx_description
1 polymer ?
#
loop_
_entity_poly.entity_id
_entity_poly.type
_entity_poly.pdbx_seq_one_letter_code
_entity_poly.pdbx_strand_id
1 'polypeptide(L)'
;MNREKAERLDRETREYLRELSQELNVDDIFGVEIMEQYLEIIPEVHRKDMIFLGTNSFSLKPGNIKLDLKKLISAGIELAVSVSMPESIFNYIQLALNAFIFAGKVGVRKLDENSAAVVYVLDQMKAYDHYVEEERVIEKVQNIVKEKGKNDIFDFQEIISQLLKMQTIRMEDGRISLNEVVWGKI
;
A
#
# COMPACT_ATOMS: atom_id res chain seq x y z
N MET A 1 -3.30 -18.22 11.14
CA MET A 1 -3.31 -18.84 9.81
C MET A 1 -2.33 -20.00 9.81
N ASN A 2 -2.77 -21.22 9.53
CA ASN A 2 -1.87 -22.37 9.39
C ASN A 2 -1.15 -22.35 8.02
N ARG A 3 -0.19 -23.25 7.83
CA ARG A 3 0.64 -23.33 6.61
C ARG A 3 -0.19 -23.47 5.33
N GLU A 4 -1.12 -24.41 5.30
CA GLU A 4 -1.97 -24.65 4.12
C GLU A 4 -2.81 -23.42 3.74
N LYS A 5 -3.36 -22.70 4.73
CA LYS A 5 -4.10 -21.45 4.48
C LYS A 5 -3.18 -20.33 3.98
N ALA A 6 -1.94 -20.26 4.45
CA ALA A 6 -0.95 -19.28 4.00
C ALA A 6 -0.54 -19.55 2.54
N GLU A 7 -0.22 -20.81 2.21
CA GLU A 7 0.13 -21.22 0.84
C GLU A 7 -1.03 -21.00 -0.13
N ARG A 8 -2.27 -21.24 0.30
CA ARG A 8 -3.45 -20.94 -0.53
C ARG A 8 -3.63 -19.44 -0.74
N LEU A 9 -3.50 -18.64 0.32
CA LEU A 9 -3.62 -17.18 0.22
C LEU A 9 -2.52 -16.57 -0.66
N ASP A 10 -1.28 -17.10 -0.61
CA ASP A 10 -0.20 -16.70 -1.50
C ASP A 10 -0.57 -16.92 -2.97
N ARG A 11 -1.07 -18.11 -3.32
CA ARG A 11 -1.54 -18.41 -4.69
C ARG A 11 -2.70 -17.50 -5.12
N GLU A 12 -3.72 -17.36 -4.28
CA GLU A 12 -4.87 -16.48 -4.54
C GLU A 12 -4.41 -15.03 -4.77
N THR A 13 -3.43 -14.54 -3.99
CA THR A 13 -2.91 -13.17 -4.11
C THR A 13 -2.11 -12.98 -5.39
N ARG A 14 -1.30 -13.97 -5.80
CA ARG A 14 -0.56 -13.94 -7.08
C ARG A 14 -1.51 -13.89 -8.29
N GLU A 15 -2.56 -14.71 -8.27
CA GLU A 15 -3.57 -14.72 -9.34
C GLU A 15 -4.29 -13.37 -9.42
N TYR A 16 -4.74 -12.85 -8.27
CA TYR A 16 -5.37 -11.53 -8.17
C TYR A 16 -4.47 -10.41 -8.69
N LEU A 17 -3.19 -10.40 -8.30
CA LEU A 17 -2.22 -9.41 -8.73
C LEU A 17 -2.02 -9.44 -10.25
N ARG A 18 -1.92 -10.61 -10.85
CA ARG A 18 -1.81 -10.76 -12.30
C ARG A 18 -3.02 -10.19 -13.02
N GLU A 19 -4.23 -10.50 -12.55
CA GLU A 19 -5.47 -9.97 -13.15
C GLU A 19 -5.56 -8.45 -12.99
N LEU A 20 -5.24 -7.93 -11.81
CA LEU A 20 -5.29 -6.50 -11.53
C LEU A 20 -4.21 -5.72 -12.28
N SER A 21 -3.02 -6.29 -12.50
CA SER A 21 -1.97 -5.68 -13.34
C SER A 21 -2.49 -5.40 -14.74
N GLN A 22 -3.20 -6.37 -15.33
CA GLN A 22 -3.79 -6.25 -16.66
C GLN A 22 -4.90 -5.19 -16.70
N GLU A 23 -5.78 -5.18 -15.70
CA GLU A 23 -6.84 -4.16 -15.57
C GLU A 23 -6.28 -2.74 -15.45
N LEU A 24 -5.19 -2.57 -14.68
CA LEU A 24 -4.54 -1.29 -14.44
C LEU A 24 -3.53 -0.90 -15.53
N ASN A 25 -3.35 -1.75 -16.55
CA ASN A 25 -2.37 -1.58 -17.63
C ASN A 25 -0.95 -1.29 -17.10
N VAL A 26 -0.55 -2.04 -16.07
CA VAL A 26 0.80 -2.01 -15.49
C VAL A 26 1.54 -3.29 -15.85
N ASP A 27 2.87 -3.24 -15.81
CA ASP A 27 3.70 -4.40 -16.16
C ASP A 27 3.39 -5.61 -15.26
N ASP A 28 3.12 -6.76 -15.89
CA ASP A 28 2.83 -8.02 -15.20
C ASP A 28 3.97 -8.45 -14.26
N ILE A 29 5.21 -8.06 -14.57
CA ILE A 29 6.40 -8.35 -13.75
C ILE A 29 6.28 -7.69 -12.37
N PHE A 30 5.70 -6.49 -12.28
CA PHE A 30 5.59 -5.81 -10.99
C PHE A 30 4.66 -6.56 -10.02
N GLY A 31 3.58 -7.17 -10.54
CA GLY A 31 2.71 -8.02 -9.73
C GLY A 31 3.45 -9.19 -9.08
N VAL A 32 4.44 -9.76 -9.79
CA VAL A 32 5.32 -10.81 -9.26
C VAL A 32 6.28 -10.26 -8.22
N GLU A 33 6.92 -9.13 -8.50
CA GLU A 33 7.87 -8.48 -7.58
C GLU A 33 7.22 -8.11 -6.25
N ILE A 34 5.96 -7.67 -6.25
CA ILE A 34 5.19 -7.38 -5.03
C ILE A 34 5.23 -8.57 -4.07
N MET A 35 4.94 -9.77 -4.55
CA MET A 35 4.88 -10.98 -3.73
C MET A 35 6.25 -11.47 -3.27
N GLU A 36 7.31 -11.17 -4.02
CA GLU A 36 8.65 -11.67 -3.73
C GLU A 36 9.46 -10.74 -2.84
N GLN A 37 9.27 -9.43 -3.00
CA GLN A 37 10.13 -8.41 -2.39
C GLN A 37 9.42 -7.57 -1.34
N TYR A 38 8.10 -7.40 -1.46
CA TYR A 38 7.38 -6.37 -0.69
C TYR A 38 6.24 -6.92 0.17
N LEU A 39 5.68 -8.08 -0.16
CA LEU A 39 4.55 -8.71 0.54
C LEU A 39 4.89 -10.13 1.02
N GLU A 40 4.96 -10.35 2.32
CA GLU A 40 5.20 -11.67 2.93
C GLU A 40 3.95 -12.17 3.66
N ILE A 41 3.54 -13.42 3.40
CA ILE A 41 2.41 -14.08 4.07
C ILE A 41 2.95 -15.20 4.97
N ILE A 42 2.71 -15.11 6.28
CA ILE A 42 3.41 -15.92 7.30
C ILE A 42 2.42 -16.81 8.04
N PRO A 43 2.60 -18.14 8.05
CA PRO A 43 1.78 -18.99 8.89
C PRO A 43 2.17 -18.89 10.38
N GLU A 44 1.20 -19.05 11.27
CA GLU A 44 1.33 -18.98 12.74
C GLU A 44 2.44 -19.85 13.30
N VAL A 45 2.69 -21.02 12.69
CA VAL A 45 3.71 -21.97 13.16
C VAL A 45 5.12 -21.38 13.07
N HIS A 46 5.38 -20.50 12.09
CA HIS A 46 6.69 -19.84 11.92
C HIS A 46 6.89 -18.61 12.82
N ARG A 47 5.84 -18.09 13.47
CA ARG A 47 6.00 -16.93 14.38
C ARG A 47 6.79 -17.25 15.64
N LYS A 48 6.73 -18.49 16.13
CA LYS A 48 7.44 -18.89 17.36
C LYS A 48 8.96 -18.91 17.19
N ASP A 49 9.44 -19.00 15.94
CA ASP A 49 10.85 -19.09 15.60
C ASP A 49 11.44 -17.76 15.06
N MET A 50 10.61 -16.71 14.92
CA MET A 50 11.02 -15.41 14.38
C MET A 50 11.24 -14.37 15.48
N ILE A 51 12.47 -13.86 15.61
CA ILE A 51 12.77 -12.68 16.42
C ILE A 51 12.50 -11.43 15.58
N PHE A 52 11.54 -10.61 16.00
CA PHE A 52 11.22 -9.32 15.36
C PHE A 52 12.09 -8.24 16.02
N LEU A 53 13.04 -7.67 15.28
CA LEU A 53 13.85 -6.55 15.76
C LEU A 53 13.03 -5.24 15.64
N GLY A 54 12.31 -4.91 16.71
CA GLY A 54 11.57 -3.66 16.88
C GLY A 54 10.81 -3.69 18.20
N THR A 55 11.14 -2.80 19.14
CA THR A 55 10.69 -2.83 20.54
C THR A 55 9.22 -2.46 20.78
N ASN A 56 8.43 -2.25 19.72
CA ASN A 56 6.98 -2.17 19.76
C ASN A 56 6.43 -2.86 18.51
N SER A 57 6.33 -4.19 18.52
CA SER A 57 5.74 -4.94 17.41
C SER A 57 4.21 -4.84 17.45
N PHE A 58 3.69 -3.64 17.24
CA PHE A 58 2.32 -3.49 16.73
C PHE A 58 2.33 -3.98 15.28
N SER A 59 1.63 -5.09 15.01
CA SER A 59 1.33 -5.53 13.66
C SER A 59 0.48 -4.44 13.01
N LEU A 60 1.03 -3.71 12.04
CA LEU A 60 0.27 -2.79 11.19
C LEU A 60 -0.68 -3.53 10.21
N LYS A 61 -1.06 -4.77 10.52
CA LYS A 61 -1.48 -5.76 9.54
C LYS A 61 -2.52 -6.68 10.15
N PRO A 62 -3.64 -6.99 9.46
CA PRO A 62 -4.56 -8.04 9.89
C PRO A 62 -3.81 -9.37 10.02
N GLY A 63 -3.43 -9.75 11.23
CA GLY A 63 -2.81 -11.04 11.49
C GLY A 63 -1.44 -11.24 10.83
N ASN A 64 -1.39 -12.01 9.75
CA ASN A 64 -0.27 -12.86 9.28
C ASN A 64 0.46 -12.35 8.03
N ILE A 65 0.32 -11.07 7.67
CA ILE A 65 0.85 -10.52 6.42
C ILE A 65 1.85 -9.42 6.76
N LYS A 66 2.85 -9.20 5.89
CA LYS A 66 3.81 -8.10 5.95
C LYS A 66 3.94 -7.36 4.62
N LEU A 67 3.72 -6.05 4.63
CA LEU A 67 4.06 -5.11 3.56
C LEU A 67 5.24 -4.18 3.93
N ASP A 68 6.19 -3.96 3.01
CA ASP A 68 7.17 -2.85 3.04
C ASP A 68 6.71 -1.74 2.09
N LEU A 69 5.90 -0.81 2.61
CA LEU A 69 5.22 0.21 1.81
C LEU A 69 6.20 1.21 1.16
N LYS A 70 7.28 1.56 1.84
CA LYS A 70 8.26 2.54 1.33
C LYS A 70 8.98 2.05 0.10
N LYS A 71 9.51 0.82 0.17
CA LYS A 71 10.21 0.21 -0.96
C LYS A 71 9.25 -0.03 -2.12
N LEU A 72 8.02 -0.41 -1.80
CA LEU A 72 6.98 -0.64 -2.78
C LEU A 72 6.60 0.62 -3.56
N ILE A 73 6.42 1.77 -2.88
CA ILE A 73 6.19 3.06 -3.53
C ILE A 73 7.40 3.44 -4.41
N SER A 74 8.62 3.27 -3.87
CA SER A 74 9.85 3.58 -4.60
C SER A 74 9.98 2.77 -5.89
N ALA A 75 9.76 1.46 -5.82
CA ALA A 75 9.80 0.56 -6.97
C ALA A 75 8.69 0.89 -7.99
N GLY A 76 7.48 1.19 -7.52
CA GLY A 76 6.38 1.63 -8.39
C GLY A 76 6.71 2.92 -9.16
N ILE A 77 7.39 3.87 -8.52
CA ILE A 77 7.84 5.12 -9.17
C ILE A 77 8.95 4.82 -10.20
N GLU A 78 9.95 4.02 -9.85
CA GLU A 78 11.05 3.65 -10.75
C GLU A 78 10.54 2.97 -12.02
N LEU A 79 9.61 2.03 -11.87
CA LEU A 79 8.98 1.34 -13.00
C LEU A 79 8.11 2.28 -13.83
N ALA A 80 7.29 3.11 -13.19
CA ALA A 80 6.46 4.10 -13.89
C ALA A 80 7.29 5.08 -14.73
N VAL A 81 8.43 5.52 -14.20
CA VAL A 81 9.38 6.38 -14.92
C VAL A 81 10.00 5.63 -16.10
N SER A 82 10.34 4.35 -15.93
CA SER A 82 10.93 3.54 -17.01
C SER A 82 9.99 3.37 -18.21
N VAL A 83 8.68 3.31 -17.97
CA VAL A 83 7.64 3.23 -19.02
C VAL A 83 7.16 4.61 -19.49
N SER A 84 7.73 5.70 -18.98
CA SER A 84 7.47 7.09 -19.40
C SER A 84 6.00 7.54 -19.32
N MET A 85 5.21 7.00 -18.38
CA MET A 85 3.79 7.36 -18.23
C MET A 85 3.45 7.86 -16.81
N PRO A 86 3.16 9.16 -16.62
CA PRO A 86 2.86 9.75 -15.31
C PRO A 86 1.61 9.17 -14.63
N GLU A 87 0.67 8.68 -15.42
CA GLU A 87 -0.56 8.04 -14.92
C GLU A 87 -0.27 6.68 -14.29
N SER A 88 0.80 6.00 -14.74
CA SER A 88 1.13 4.66 -14.26
C SER A 88 1.59 4.66 -12.80
N ILE A 89 2.17 5.76 -12.27
CA ILE A 89 2.63 5.82 -10.87
C ILE A 89 1.50 5.46 -9.90
N PHE A 90 0.30 6.02 -10.09
CA PHE A 90 -0.84 5.72 -9.23
C PHE A 90 -1.37 4.32 -9.47
N ASN A 91 -1.33 3.80 -10.69
CA ASN A 91 -1.72 2.43 -10.99
C ASN A 91 -0.79 1.42 -10.31
N TYR A 92 0.53 1.67 -10.30
CA TYR A 92 1.51 0.85 -9.60
C TYR A 92 1.29 0.89 -8.07
N ILE A 93 1.06 2.08 -7.49
CA ILE A 93 0.76 2.23 -6.05
C ILE A 93 -0.61 1.60 -5.71
N GLN A 94 -1.60 1.72 -6.59
CA GLN A 94 -2.93 1.15 -6.42
C GLN A 94 -2.89 -0.38 -6.46
N LEU A 95 -2.16 -0.96 -7.41
CA LEU A 95 -1.91 -2.41 -7.49
C LEU A 95 -1.31 -2.93 -6.17
N ALA A 96 -0.28 -2.24 -5.69
CA ALA A 96 0.38 -2.51 -4.43
C ALA A 96 -0.56 -2.49 -3.21
N LEU A 97 -1.36 -1.44 -3.05
CA LEU A 97 -2.29 -1.32 -1.92
C LEU A 97 -3.42 -2.37 -2.00
N ASN A 98 -3.93 -2.64 -3.21
CA ASN A 98 -4.94 -3.68 -3.43
C ASN A 98 -4.40 -5.08 -3.14
N ALA A 99 -3.13 -5.36 -3.46
CA ALA A 99 -2.46 -6.61 -3.09
C ALA A 99 -2.53 -6.86 -1.58
N PHE A 100 -2.19 -5.83 -0.80
CA PHE A 100 -2.20 -5.89 0.65
C PHE A 100 -3.61 -6.06 1.22
N ILE A 101 -4.61 -5.36 0.67
CA ILE A 101 -6.03 -5.55 1.06
C ILE A 101 -6.49 -6.98 0.80
N PHE A 102 -6.23 -7.47 -0.42
CA PHE A 102 -6.65 -8.79 -0.85
C PHE A 102 -6.01 -9.87 0.02
N ALA A 103 -4.69 -9.78 0.25
CA ALA A 103 -3.99 -10.68 1.16
C ALA A 103 -4.56 -10.60 2.57
N GLY A 104 -4.89 -9.41 3.06
CA GLY A 104 -5.56 -9.18 4.35
C GLY A 104 -6.91 -9.88 4.50
N LYS A 105 -7.47 -10.42 3.40
CA LYS A 105 -8.85 -10.92 3.28
C LYS A 105 -9.87 -9.95 3.85
N VAL A 106 -9.54 -8.66 3.82
CA VAL A 106 -10.44 -7.62 4.27
C VAL A 106 -11.50 -7.50 3.18
N GLY A 107 -12.77 -7.77 3.52
CA GLY A 107 -13.87 -7.62 2.57
C GLY A 107 -14.10 -6.15 2.24
N VAL A 108 -13.28 -5.57 1.37
CA VAL A 108 -13.33 -4.14 1.06
C VAL A 108 -13.08 -3.90 -0.43
N ARG A 109 -13.81 -2.90 -0.94
CA ARG A 109 -13.76 -2.35 -2.30
C ARG A 109 -12.31 -2.16 -2.78
N LYS A 110 -12.09 -2.37 -4.09
CA LYS A 110 -10.83 -1.98 -4.77
C LYS A 110 -10.56 -0.51 -4.44
N LEU A 111 -9.35 -0.21 -3.99
CA LEU A 111 -8.91 1.18 -3.85
C LEU A 111 -8.89 1.85 -5.21
N ASP A 112 -9.20 3.13 -5.21
CA ASP A 112 -9.17 3.99 -6.36
C ASP A 112 -7.83 4.75 -6.47
N GLU A 113 -7.65 5.45 -7.59
CA GLU A 113 -6.49 6.31 -7.82
C GLU A 113 -6.37 7.43 -6.77
N ASN A 114 -7.48 7.91 -6.19
CA ASN A 114 -7.45 8.99 -5.19
C ASN A 114 -6.76 8.53 -3.90
N SER A 115 -7.00 7.29 -3.49
CA SER A 115 -6.32 6.68 -2.36
C SER A 115 -4.82 6.52 -2.63
N ALA A 116 -4.44 6.10 -3.84
CA ALA A 116 -3.05 6.05 -4.27
C ALA A 116 -2.40 7.45 -4.29
N ALA A 117 -3.15 8.49 -4.70
CA ALA A 117 -2.69 9.87 -4.70
C ALA A 117 -2.41 10.40 -3.29
N VAL A 118 -3.27 10.09 -2.30
CA VAL A 118 -3.02 10.44 -0.89
C VAL A 118 -1.73 9.79 -0.38
N VAL A 119 -1.54 8.49 -0.63
CA VAL A 119 -0.33 7.76 -0.23
C VAL A 119 0.92 8.35 -0.90
N TYR A 120 0.84 8.65 -2.20
CA TYR A 120 1.91 9.29 -2.94
C TYR A 120 2.26 10.68 -2.39
N VAL A 121 1.27 11.52 -2.06
CA VAL A 121 1.50 12.84 -1.47
C VAL A 121 2.19 12.72 -0.12
N LEU A 122 1.76 11.78 0.73
CA LEU A 122 2.41 11.55 2.02
C LEU A 122 3.86 11.07 1.86
N ASP A 123 4.15 10.24 0.87
CA ASP A 123 5.52 9.81 0.53
C ASP A 123 6.39 11.00 0.08
N GLN A 124 5.87 11.83 -0.84
CA GLN A 124 6.55 13.06 -1.28
C GLN A 124 6.84 14.01 -0.11
N MET A 125 5.99 14.02 0.91
CA MET A 125 6.18 14.79 2.14
C MET A 125 7.07 14.10 3.17
N LYS A 126 7.56 12.88 2.88
CA LYS A 126 8.35 12.02 3.77
C LYS A 126 7.65 11.75 5.10
N ALA A 127 6.32 11.65 5.09
CA ALA A 127 5.46 11.56 6.28
C ALA A 127 5.52 10.17 6.96
N TYR A 128 6.69 9.54 7.04
CA TYR A 128 6.91 8.22 7.63
C TYR A 128 7.26 8.32 9.11
N ASP A 129 8.15 9.25 9.47
CA ASP A 129 8.66 9.46 10.83
C ASP A 129 8.04 10.69 11.53
N HIS A 130 7.17 11.41 10.83
CA HIS A 130 6.52 12.61 11.34
C HIS A 130 5.10 12.75 10.78
N TYR A 131 4.29 13.55 11.46
CA TYR A 131 2.92 13.84 11.07
C TYR A 131 2.83 15.12 10.23
N VAL A 132 1.85 15.14 9.34
CA VAL A 132 1.56 16.24 8.44
C VAL A 132 0.10 16.69 8.62
N GLU A 133 -0.14 17.99 8.65
CA GLU A 133 -1.49 18.57 8.72
C GLU A 133 -2.37 18.06 7.56
N GLU A 134 -3.59 17.64 7.90
CA GLU A 134 -4.59 17.14 6.97
C GLU A 134 -4.87 18.13 5.82
N GLU A 135 -5.00 19.43 6.11
CA GLU A 135 -5.26 20.45 5.10
C GLU A 135 -4.16 20.52 4.04
N ARG A 136 -2.90 20.31 4.42
CA ARG A 136 -1.77 20.33 3.49
C ARG A 136 -1.77 19.12 2.58
N VAL A 137 -2.22 17.97 3.07
CA VAL A 137 -2.38 16.76 2.27
C VAL A 137 -3.51 16.98 1.25
N ILE A 138 -4.67 17.48 1.71
CA ILE A 138 -5.82 17.78 0.85
C ILE A 138 -5.42 18.72 -0.29
N GLU A 139 -4.76 19.85 0.03
CA GLU A 139 -4.33 20.83 -0.96
C GLU A 139 -3.45 20.20 -2.05
N LYS A 140 -2.43 19.42 -1.65
CA LYS A 140 -1.52 18.76 -2.59
C LYS A 140 -2.22 17.71 -3.45
N VAL A 141 -3.10 16.89 -2.86
CA VAL A 141 -3.83 15.87 -3.62
C VAL A 141 -4.78 16.53 -4.61
N GLN A 142 -5.50 17.57 -4.21
CA GLN A 142 -6.37 18.32 -5.11
C GLN A 142 -5.61 18.94 -6.29
N ASN A 143 -4.41 19.46 -6.07
CA ASN A 143 -3.59 20.02 -7.15
C ASN A 143 -3.22 18.93 -8.17
N ILE A 144 -2.76 17.77 -7.70
CA ILE A 144 -2.42 16.61 -8.56
C ILE A 144 -3.64 16.10 -9.33
N VAL A 145 -4.81 15.99 -8.69
CA VAL A 145 -6.03 15.50 -9.34
C VAL A 145 -6.56 16.50 -10.37
N LYS A 146 -6.51 17.80 -10.08
CA LYS A 146 -6.90 18.87 -11.00
C LYS A 146 -6.01 18.92 -12.25
N GLU A 147 -4.70 18.73 -12.09
CA GLU A 147 -3.76 18.68 -13.22
C GLU A 147 -4.10 17.55 -14.21
N LYS A 148 -4.78 16.50 -13.75
CA LYS A 148 -5.25 15.37 -14.59
C LYS A 148 -6.64 15.59 -15.21
N GLY A 149 -7.27 16.76 -15.04
CA GLY A 149 -8.57 17.08 -15.62
C GLY A 149 -9.76 16.31 -15.02
N LYS A 150 -9.56 15.61 -13.88
CA LYS A 150 -10.63 14.93 -13.15
C LYS A 150 -11.31 15.92 -12.19
N ASN A 151 -12.61 16.13 -12.38
CA ASN A 151 -13.47 16.98 -11.53
C ASN A 151 -14.21 16.17 -10.45
N ASP A 152 -13.72 14.97 -10.13
CA ASP A 152 -14.42 14.09 -9.19
C ASP A 152 -14.48 14.70 -7.79
N ILE A 153 -15.61 14.45 -7.13
CA ILE A 153 -15.83 14.81 -5.73
C ILE A 153 -14.83 14.00 -4.91
N PHE A 154 -13.77 14.67 -4.49
CA PHE A 154 -12.76 14.13 -3.61
C PHE A 154 -13.33 14.01 -2.19
N ASP A 155 -13.96 12.88 -1.87
CA ASP A 155 -14.35 12.55 -0.49
C ASP A 155 -13.12 12.09 0.30
N PHE A 156 -12.37 13.07 0.78
CA PHE A 156 -11.15 12.83 1.55
C PHE A 156 -11.42 12.00 2.81
N GLN A 157 -12.57 12.19 3.46
CA GLN A 157 -12.90 11.50 4.69
C GLN A 157 -13.14 10.01 4.44
N GLU A 158 -13.80 9.66 3.32
CA GLU A 158 -13.93 8.26 2.91
C GLU A 158 -12.55 7.63 2.66
N ILE A 159 -11.68 8.32 1.91
CA ILE A 159 -10.33 7.84 1.58
C ILE A 159 -9.50 7.62 2.86
N ILE A 160 -9.48 8.59 3.77
CA ILE A 160 -8.76 8.48 5.04
C ILE A 160 -9.31 7.35 5.91
N SER A 161 -10.64 7.22 5.99
CA SER A 161 -11.27 6.12 6.72
C SER A 161 -10.84 4.75 6.18
N GLN A 162 -10.75 4.61 4.85
CA GLN A 162 -10.25 3.39 4.22
C GLN A 162 -8.78 3.15 4.54
N LEU A 163 -7.90 4.14 4.36
CA LEU A 163 -6.47 4.02 4.63
C LEU A 163 -6.17 3.75 6.11
N LEU A 164 -6.96 4.29 7.05
CA LEU A 164 -6.87 3.99 8.49
C LEU A 164 -7.28 2.54 8.80
N LYS A 165 -8.38 2.06 8.21
CA LYS A 165 -8.82 0.64 8.37
C LYS A 165 -7.77 -0.33 7.85
N MET A 166 -7.11 0.05 6.76
CA MET A 166 -5.99 -0.70 6.20
C MET A 166 -4.73 -0.60 7.06
N GLN A 167 -4.68 0.32 8.01
CA GLN A 167 -3.47 0.66 8.76
C GLN A 167 -2.32 1.09 7.82
N THR A 168 -2.63 1.65 6.64
CA THR A 168 -1.66 2.28 5.73
C THR A 168 -1.22 3.64 6.27
N ILE A 169 -2.10 4.31 7.00
CA ILE A 169 -1.83 5.59 7.67
C ILE A 169 -2.21 5.52 9.14
N ARG A 170 -1.67 6.44 9.93
CA ARG A 170 -2.07 6.74 11.30
C ARG A 170 -2.39 8.23 11.42
N MET A 171 -3.26 8.55 12.36
CA MET A 171 -3.67 9.93 12.63
C MET A 171 -3.56 10.27 14.11
N GLU A 172 -3.10 11.49 14.39
CA GLU A 172 -2.97 12.06 15.72
C GLU A 172 -3.23 13.57 15.66
N ASP A 173 -4.20 14.04 16.44
CA ASP A 173 -4.60 15.46 16.51
C ASP A 173 -4.85 16.11 15.13
N GLY A 174 -5.57 15.44 14.23
CA GLY A 174 -5.86 15.98 12.89
C GLY A 174 -4.67 15.93 11.91
N ARG A 175 -3.58 15.25 12.28
CA ARG A 175 -2.39 15.11 11.44
C ARG A 175 -2.20 13.67 11.03
N ILE A 176 -1.68 13.46 9.82
CA ILE A 176 -1.60 12.17 9.13
C ILE A 176 -0.14 11.76 8.91
N SER A 177 0.15 10.48 9.04
CA SER A 177 1.45 9.88 8.72
C SER A 177 1.28 8.50 8.09
N LEU A 178 2.21 8.11 7.21
CA LEU A 178 2.31 6.76 6.65
C LEU A 178 2.83 5.78 7.69
N ASN A 179 2.19 4.63 7.75
CA ASN A 179 2.58 3.52 8.60
C ASN A 179 3.69 2.70 7.93
N GLU A 180 4.94 2.99 8.29
CA GLU A 180 6.08 2.19 7.88
C GLU A 180 6.36 1.07 8.90
N VAL A 181 6.60 -0.15 8.41
CA VAL A 181 7.25 -1.23 9.16
C VAL A 181 8.33 -1.80 8.26
N VAL A 182 9.60 -1.56 8.61
CA VAL A 182 10.73 -2.22 7.96
C VAL A 182 10.79 -3.68 8.40
N TRP A 183 11.06 -4.60 7.46
CA TRP A 183 11.32 -6.00 7.78
C TRP A 183 12.52 -6.54 6.99
N GLY A 184 13.43 -7.25 7.68
CA GLY A 184 14.59 -7.94 7.09
C GLY A 184 15.88 -7.11 7.01
N LYS A 185 17.04 -7.77 7.18
CA LYS A 185 18.36 -7.17 7.49
C LYS A 185 18.84 -6.13 6.47
N ILE A 186 19.50 -5.10 7.00
CA ILE A 186 20.44 -4.22 6.27
C ILE A 186 21.53 -5.08 5.63
#